data_AF-A0A4R4BSI4-F1
#
_entry.id   AF-A0A4R4BSI4-F1
#
_cell.length_a   1.000
_cell.length_b   1.000
_cell.length_c   1.000
_cell.angle_alpha   90.00
_cell.angle_beta   90.00
_cell.angle_gamma   90.00
#
_symmetry.space_group_name_H-M   'P 1'
#
loop_
_entity.id
_entity.type
_entity.pdbx_description
1 polymer ?
#
loop_
_entity_poly.entity_id
_entity_poly.type
_entity_poly.pdbx_seq_one_letter_code
_entity_poly.pdbx_strand_id
1 'polypeptide(L)'
;MCYPSVMAVFTLLWVPFFFFFYHSLFEVSPGAQKRGVILALLGGSLGAILKVLLDSFADPSGGPLGVYFHGFFDVIVFPLFIPGVVFLVCKRLSSDVWISPASFSLLWMIPVSLQRAFLWSGNGDPVYLVGVPLLWTLLIMGFWFLFNVIKEEIGVPYYLAWVGAVILPFGASFVFWAWYQNQFWLGTVLFVVLAVPAVLHLVQLWKHPIPEQA
;
A
#
# COMPACT_ATOMS: atom_id res chain seq x y z
N MET A 1 1.01 -20.34 19.66
CA MET A 1 2.43 -20.68 19.43
C MET A 1 2.86 -19.96 18.16
N CYS A 2 3.84 -19.05 18.24
CA CYS A 2 4.31 -18.30 17.07
C CYS A 2 5.24 -19.23 16.26
N TYR A 3 4.88 -19.60 15.04
CA TYR A 3 5.69 -20.51 14.23
C TYR A 3 6.92 -19.76 13.68
N PRO A 4 8.16 -20.16 14.00
CA PRO A 4 9.37 -19.47 13.53
C PRO A 4 9.49 -19.44 11.99
N SER A 5 8.87 -20.40 11.29
CA SER A 5 8.74 -20.40 9.83
C SER A 5 7.93 -19.21 9.28
N VAL A 6 7.05 -18.62 10.07
CA VAL A 6 6.14 -17.53 9.68
C VAL A 6 6.85 -16.20 9.72
N MET A 7 7.59 -15.97 10.81
CA MET A 7 8.49 -14.83 10.90
C MET A 7 9.56 -14.92 9.83
N ALA A 8 10.05 -16.13 9.51
CA ALA A 8 11.01 -16.35 8.44
C ALA A 8 10.44 -16.08 7.04
N VAL A 9 9.22 -16.52 6.70
CA VAL A 9 8.60 -16.22 5.39
C VAL A 9 8.25 -14.74 5.26
N PHE A 10 7.71 -14.14 6.32
CA PHE A 10 7.47 -12.70 6.37
C PHE A 10 8.80 -11.95 6.18
N THR A 11 9.84 -12.23 6.94
CA THR A 11 11.14 -11.57 6.72
C THR A 11 11.76 -11.89 5.36
N LEU A 12 11.69 -13.13 4.86
CA LEU A 12 12.26 -13.53 3.56
C LEU A 12 11.57 -12.86 2.37
N LEU A 13 10.27 -12.61 2.42
CA LEU A 13 9.55 -11.94 1.34
C LEU A 13 9.51 -10.42 1.53
N TRP A 14 9.37 -9.97 2.77
CA TRP A 14 9.14 -8.57 3.09
C TRP A 14 10.45 -7.78 3.21
N VAL A 15 11.58 -8.39 3.60
CA VAL A 15 12.90 -7.71 3.61
C VAL A 15 13.37 -7.37 2.19
N PRO A 16 13.35 -8.27 1.19
CA PRO A 16 13.67 -7.90 -0.18
C PRO A 16 12.71 -6.86 -0.73
N PHE A 17 11.42 -6.97 -0.39
CA PHE A 17 10.41 -5.99 -0.79
C PHE A 17 10.74 -4.61 -0.22
N PHE A 18 11.05 -4.52 1.07
CA PHE A 18 11.52 -3.28 1.70
C PHE A 18 12.80 -2.75 1.07
N PHE A 19 13.71 -3.64 0.69
CA PHE A 19 14.95 -3.29 0.01
C PHE A 19 14.70 -2.73 -1.40
N PHE A 20 13.75 -3.31 -2.15
CA PHE A 20 13.32 -2.80 -3.46
C PHE A 20 12.68 -1.41 -3.36
N PHE A 21 11.95 -1.12 -2.28
CA PHE A 21 11.35 0.20 -2.05
C PHE A 21 12.24 1.13 -1.21
N TYR A 22 13.43 0.70 -0.77
CA TYR A 22 14.32 1.51 0.05
C TYR A 22 14.67 2.84 -0.64
N HIS A 23 14.95 2.81 -1.95
CA HIS A 23 15.19 4.03 -2.72
C HIS A 23 13.94 4.93 -2.82
N SER A 24 12.75 4.34 -2.99
CA SER A 24 11.48 5.08 -2.96
C SER A 24 11.14 5.63 -1.57
N LEU A 25 11.64 5.03 -0.49
CA LEU A 25 11.38 5.45 0.89
C LEU A 25 12.22 6.64 1.32
N PHE A 26 13.39 6.85 0.71
CA PHE A 26 14.37 7.81 1.19
C PHE A 26 14.71 8.93 0.19
N GLU A 27 13.69 9.50 -0.46
CA GLU A 27 13.85 10.46 -1.58
C GLU A 27 14.39 11.88 -1.27
N VAL A 28 14.58 12.34 -0.03
CA VAL A 28 14.90 13.79 0.24
C VAL A 28 15.68 14.04 1.55
N SER A 29 16.22 15.26 1.67
CA SER A 29 17.19 15.78 2.65
C SER A 29 17.07 15.36 4.14
N PRO A 30 18.20 15.26 4.88
CA PRO A 30 18.31 14.47 6.11
C PRO A 30 17.50 14.97 7.32
N GLY A 31 17.14 16.25 7.36
CA GLY A 31 16.49 16.88 8.52
C GLY A 31 14.97 16.75 8.51
N ALA A 32 14.35 17.03 7.37
CA ALA A 32 12.91 17.03 7.22
C ALA A 32 12.33 15.63 6.95
N GLN A 33 13.14 14.73 6.40
CA GLN A 33 12.81 13.33 6.22
C GLN A 33 12.52 12.63 7.56
N LYS A 34 13.29 12.93 8.62
CA LYS A 34 13.10 12.31 9.95
C LYS A 34 11.72 12.57 10.53
N ARG A 35 11.20 13.80 10.45
CA ARG A 35 9.86 14.14 10.98
C ARG A 35 8.76 13.44 10.18
N GLY A 36 8.84 13.45 8.85
CA GLY A 36 7.86 12.77 7.99
C GLY A 36 7.81 11.26 8.24
N VAL A 37 8.98 10.62 8.38
CA VAL A 37 9.09 9.19 8.72
C VAL A 37 8.46 8.90 10.08
N ILE A 38 8.80 9.68 11.12
CA ILE A 38 8.26 9.50 12.47
C ILE A 38 6.73 9.65 12.45
N LEU A 39 6.20 10.68 11.78
CA LEU A 39 4.76 10.90 11.68
C LEU A 39 4.05 9.77 10.93
N ALA A 40 4.64 9.26 9.84
CA ALA A 40 4.09 8.14 9.10
C ALA A 40 4.04 6.87 9.97
N LEU A 41 5.09 6.58 10.74
CA LEU A 41 5.15 5.42 11.64
C LEU A 41 4.20 5.54 12.84
N LEU A 42 4.15 6.71 13.48
CA LEU A 42 3.23 6.96 14.60
C LEU A 42 1.78 6.92 14.14
N GLY A 43 1.49 7.58 13.02
CA GLY A 43 0.17 7.56 12.40
C GLY A 43 -0.23 6.15 11.95
N GLY A 44 0.68 5.40 11.33
CA GLY A 44 0.47 3.99 10.98
C GLY A 44 0.21 3.11 12.20
N SER A 45 0.86 3.38 13.33
CA SER A 45 0.62 2.66 14.60
C SER A 45 -0.78 2.96 15.16
N LEU A 46 -1.21 4.22 15.14
CA LEU A 46 -2.58 4.59 15.50
C LEU A 46 -3.60 3.97 14.53
N GLY A 47 -3.28 3.95 13.24
CA GLY A 47 -4.08 3.29 12.21
C GLY A 47 -4.22 1.79 12.46
N ALA A 48 -3.16 1.11 12.89
CA ALA A 48 -3.19 -0.30 13.25
C ALA A 48 -4.08 -0.56 14.47
N ILE A 49 -4.04 0.30 15.49
CA ILE A 49 -4.94 0.20 16.66
C ILE A 49 -6.40 0.41 16.23
N LEU A 50 -6.66 1.46 15.46
CA LEU A 50 -8.01 1.74 14.96
C LEU A 50 -8.55 0.58 14.13
N LYS A 51 -7.69 -0.02 13.29
CA LYS A 51 -8.02 -1.20 12.50
C LYS A 51 -8.43 -2.38 13.37
N VAL A 52 -7.67 -2.71 14.42
CA VAL A 52 -8.05 -3.78 15.37
C VAL A 52 -9.44 -3.53 15.95
N LEU A 53 -9.73 -2.27 16.32
CA LEU A 53 -11.03 -1.90 16.86
C LEU A 53 -12.13 -2.07 15.80
N LEU A 54 -11.93 -1.59 14.57
CA LEU A 54 -12.93 -1.72 13.50
C LEU A 54 -13.16 -3.16 13.06
N ASP A 55 -12.10 -3.97 12.93
CA ASP A 55 -12.20 -5.38 12.57
C ASP A 55 -13.01 -6.16 13.62
N SER A 56 -13.03 -5.73 14.88
CA SER A 56 -13.87 -6.34 15.92
C SER A 56 -15.37 -6.04 15.77
N PHE A 57 -15.73 -5.01 14.99
CA PHE A 57 -17.13 -4.65 14.68
C PHE A 57 -17.57 -5.10 13.28
N ALA A 58 -16.64 -5.39 12.38
CA ALA A 58 -16.92 -5.84 11.03
C ALA A 58 -17.02 -7.36 10.99
N ASP A 59 -18.25 -7.90 11.06
CA ASP A 59 -18.46 -9.34 10.89
C ASP A 59 -18.38 -9.72 9.38
N PRO A 60 -17.40 -10.53 8.94
CA PRO A 60 -17.26 -10.91 7.53
C PRO A 60 -18.35 -11.89 7.04
N SER A 61 -19.34 -12.22 7.87
CA SER A 61 -20.45 -13.14 7.56
C SER A 61 -21.43 -12.65 6.48
N GLY A 62 -21.29 -11.42 5.97
CA GLY A 62 -22.20 -10.75 5.02
C GLY A 62 -22.23 -11.27 3.58
N GLY A 63 -21.79 -12.50 3.31
CA GLY A 63 -21.77 -13.11 1.97
C GLY A 63 -20.77 -12.44 1.00
N PRO A 64 -20.82 -12.78 -0.31
CA PRO A 64 -19.81 -12.35 -1.28
C PRO A 64 -19.67 -10.83 -1.42
N LEU A 65 -20.76 -10.07 -1.29
CA LEU A 65 -20.71 -8.61 -1.34
C LEU A 65 -20.11 -8.02 -0.05
N GLY A 66 -20.40 -8.60 1.11
CA GLY A 66 -19.79 -8.17 2.39
C GLY A 66 -18.26 -8.29 2.36
N VAL A 67 -17.74 -9.38 1.80
CA VAL A 67 -16.29 -9.58 1.59
C VAL A 67 -15.70 -8.54 0.65
N TYR A 68 -16.40 -8.17 -0.42
CA TYR A 68 -15.94 -7.13 -1.34
C TYR A 68 -15.86 -5.76 -0.64
N PHE A 69 -16.88 -5.39 0.15
CA PHE A 69 -16.86 -4.15 0.93
C PHE A 69 -15.77 -4.16 2.00
N HIS A 70 -15.57 -5.29 2.69
CA HIS A 70 -14.46 -5.45 3.62
C HIS A 70 -13.12 -5.25 2.91
N GLY A 71 -12.95 -5.88 1.74
CA GLY A 71 -11.80 -5.69 0.84
C GLY A 71 -11.58 -4.24 0.44
N PHE A 72 -12.65 -3.48 0.19
CA PHE A 72 -12.54 -2.06 -0.15
C PHE A 72 -11.91 -1.26 1.00
N PHE A 73 -12.37 -1.47 2.24
CA PHE A 73 -11.78 -0.79 3.40
C PHE A 73 -10.34 -1.27 3.66
N ASP A 74 -10.12 -2.57 3.62
CA ASP A 74 -8.84 -3.21 3.88
C ASP A 74 -7.75 -2.84 2.88
N VAL A 75 -8.10 -2.85 1.59
CA VAL A 75 -7.16 -2.79 0.48
C VAL A 75 -7.05 -1.38 -0.10
N ILE A 76 -8.03 -0.51 0.14
CA ILE A 76 -8.04 0.84 -0.43
C ILE A 76 -8.05 1.92 0.65
N VAL A 77 -9.04 1.92 1.55
CA VAL A 77 -9.24 3.03 2.50
C VAL A 77 -8.06 3.16 3.47
N PHE A 78 -7.68 2.06 4.12
CA PHE A 78 -6.57 2.02 5.07
C PHE A 78 -5.18 2.28 4.47
N PRO A 79 -4.78 1.66 3.34
CA PRO A 79 -3.44 1.82 2.78
C PRO A 79 -3.24 3.06 1.92
N LEU A 80 -4.31 3.61 1.32
CA LEU A 80 -4.20 4.71 0.36
C LEU A 80 -4.86 5.99 0.87
N PHE A 81 -6.15 5.94 1.18
CA PHE A 81 -6.91 7.17 1.47
C PHE A 81 -6.58 7.78 2.84
N ILE A 82 -6.56 6.98 3.91
CA ILE A 82 -6.22 7.47 5.26
C ILE A 82 -4.82 8.11 5.29
N PRO A 83 -3.73 7.43 4.89
CA PRO A 83 -2.40 8.05 4.90
C PRO A 83 -2.33 9.26 3.95
N GLY A 84 -3.01 9.23 2.80
CA GLY A 84 -3.08 10.38 1.90
C GLY A 84 -3.73 11.61 2.53
N VAL A 85 -4.87 11.43 3.22
CA VAL A 85 -5.55 12.52 3.94
C VAL A 85 -4.69 13.04 5.09
N VAL A 86 -4.08 12.15 5.88
CA VAL A 86 -3.21 12.55 6.99
C VAL A 86 -1.99 13.30 6.46
N PHE A 87 -1.38 12.83 5.37
CA PHE A 87 -0.29 13.54 4.71
C PHE A 87 -0.70 14.96 4.29
N LEU A 88 -1.87 15.13 3.66
CA LEU A 88 -2.38 16.45 3.24
C LEU A 88 -2.65 17.37 4.45
N VAL A 89 -3.22 16.84 5.53
CA VAL A 89 -3.45 17.58 6.77
C VAL A 89 -2.12 18.01 7.38
N CYS A 90 -1.14 17.11 7.50
CA CYS A 90 0.19 17.41 8.01
C CYS A 90 0.89 18.46 7.15
N LYS A 91 0.83 18.34 5.81
CA LYS A 91 1.37 19.32 4.86
C LYS A 91 0.72 20.71 5.01
N ARG A 92 -0.57 20.76 5.37
CA ARG A 92 -1.29 22.04 5.58
C ARG A 92 -0.95 22.68 6.92
N LEU A 93 -0.75 21.88 7.97
CA LEU A 93 -0.44 22.35 9.33
C LEU A 93 1.05 22.65 9.53
N SER A 94 1.92 22.03 8.75
CA SER A 94 3.36 22.26 8.78
C SER A 94 3.92 22.24 7.37
N SER A 95 4.54 23.35 6.96
CA SER A 95 5.26 23.43 5.69
C SER A 95 6.50 22.52 5.64
N ASP A 96 6.86 21.90 6.78
CA ASP A 96 8.09 21.12 6.96
C ASP A 96 7.91 19.60 6.80
N VAL A 97 6.94 19.13 6.00
CA VAL A 97 6.81 17.70 5.67
C VAL A 97 7.41 17.42 4.28
N TRP A 98 8.61 16.84 4.26
CA TRP A 98 9.45 16.70 3.05
C TRP A 98 9.68 15.24 2.60
N ILE A 99 8.78 14.31 2.94
CA ILE A 99 8.78 12.96 2.33
C ILE A 99 7.72 12.88 1.22
N SER A 100 7.95 12.05 0.20
CA SER A 100 6.98 11.92 -0.88
C SER A 100 5.69 11.25 -0.36
N PRO A 101 4.51 11.56 -0.93
CA PRO A 101 3.25 10.97 -0.50
C PRO A 101 3.22 9.44 -0.60
N ALA A 102 3.94 8.89 -1.59
CA ALA A 102 4.12 7.46 -1.76
C ALA A 102 4.94 6.87 -0.61
N SER A 103 6.11 7.45 -0.29
CA SER A 103 6.92 7.01 0.85
C SER A 103 6.15 7.11 2.16
N PHE A 104 5.40 8.21 2.38
CA PHE A 104 4.58 8.38 3.57
C PHE A 104 3.56 7.24 3.71
N SER A 105 2.85 6.91 2.64
CA SER A 105 1.84 5.86 2.63
C SER A 105 2.45 4.47 2.84
N LEU A 106 3.62 4.19 2.23
CA LEU A 106 4.35 2.94 2.43
C LEU A 106 4.86 2.78 3.88
N LEU A 107 5.42 3.84 4.47
CA LEU A 107 5.88 3.83 5.86
C LEU A 107 4.71 3.66 6.84
N TRP A 108 3.59 4.31 6.56
CA TRP A 108 2.35 4.15 7.31
C TRP A 108 1.86 2.69 7.30
N MET A 109 2.14 1.95 6.23
CA MET A 109 1.74 0.55 6.11
C MET A 109 2.61 -0.43 6.89
N ILE A 110 3.79 -0.05 7.39
CA ILE A 110 4.64 -0.97 8.17
C ILE A 110 3.93 -1.45 9.44
N PRO A 111 3.45 -0.57 10.35
CA PRO A 111 2.83 -1.03 11.60
C PRO A 111 1.52 -1.80 11.34
N VAL A 112 0.77 -1.41 10.31
CA VAL A 112 -0.46 -2.09 9.91
C VAL A 112 -0.18 -3.48 9.35
N SER A 113 0.88 -3.64 8.56
CA SER A 113 1.34 -4.94 8.04
C SER A 113 1.81 -5.85 9.18
N LEU A 114 2.54 -5.30 10.16
CA LEU A 114 2.98 -6.04 11.35
C LEU A 114 1.79 -6.55 12.16
N GLN A 115 0.80 -5.70 12.44
CA GLN A 115 -0.43 -6.07 13.14
C GLN A 115 -1.15 -7.25 12.44
N ARG A 116 -1.23 -7.22 11.11
CA ARG A 116 -1.80 -8.33 10.33
C ARG A 116 -0.97 -9.59 10.37
N ALA A 117 0.36 -9.51 10.33
CA ALA A 117 1.22 -10.67 10.45
C ALA A 117 1.01 -11.38 11.81
N PHE A 118 0.76 -10.62 12.88
CA PHE A 118 0.39 -11.18 14.19
C PHE A 118 -0.98 -11.86 14.16
N LEU A 119 -2.00 -11.25 13.54
CA LEU A 119 -3.34 -11.84 13.43
C LEU A 119 -3.36 -13.10 12.55
N TRP A 120 -2.55 -13.14 11.50
CA TRP A 120 -2.42 -14.30 10.63
C TRP A 120 -1.96 -15.55 11.38
N SER A 121 -1.17 -15.41 12.45
CA SER A 121 -0.75 -16.54 13.29
C SER A 121 -1.92 -17.31 13.92
N GLY A 122 -3.12 -16.71 13.98
CA GLY A 122 -4.36 -17.36 14.41
C GLY A 122 -5.16 -18.02 13.28
N ASN A 123 -5.24 -17.40 12.09
CA ASN A 123 -6.15 -17.82 11.01
C ASN A 123 -5.48 -18.59 9.86
N GLY A 124 -4.16 -18.45 9.66
CA GLY A 124 -3.38 -19.26 8.71
C GLY A 124 -3.59 -18.99 7.20
N ASP A 125 -4.40 -18.00 6.79
CA ASP A 125 -4.68 -17.74 5.36
C ASP A 125 -3.56 -16.95 4.66
N PRO A 126 -2.77 -17.55 3.75
CA PRO A 126 -1.61 -16.92 3.11
C PRO A 126 -1.95 -15.66 2.29
N VAL A 127 -3.21 -15.48 1.86
CA VAL A 127 -3.64 -14.27 1.14
C VAL A 127 -3.46 -13.03 2.00
N TYR A 128 -3.80 -13.12 3.29
CA TYR A 128 -3.65 -12.00 4.23
C TYR A 128 -2.19 -11.68 4.58
N LEU A 129 -1.31 -12.69 4.53
CA LEU A 129 0.10 -12.51 4.86
C LEU A 129 0.92 -11.94 3.69
N VAL A 130 0.64 -12.38 2.46
CA VAL A 130 1.45 -12.04 1.28
C VAL A 130 0.65 -11.25 0.26
N GLY A 131 -0.53 -11.74 -0.12
CA GLY A 131 -1.34 -11.14 -1.17
C GLY A 131 -1.78 -9.71 -0.86
N VAL A 132 -2.26 -9.45 0.35
CA VAL A 132 -2.76 -8.11 0.68
C VAL A 132 -1.66 -7.06 0.82
N PRO A 133 -0.53 -7.32 1.50
CA PRO A 133 0.60 -6.38 1.48
C PRO A 133 1.11 -6.08 0.06
N LEU A 134 1.15 -7.08 -0.83
CA LEU A 134 1.48 -6.87 -2.23
C LEU A 134 0.46 -5.95 -2.93
N LEU A 135 -0.83 -6.15 -2.69
CA LEU A 135 -1.89 -5.28 -3.22
C LEU A 135 -1.77 -3.84 -2.70
N TRP A 136 -1.43 -3.66 -1.41
CA TRP A 136 -1.24 -2.33 -0.84
C TRP A 136 -0.11 -1.58 -1.54
N THR A 137 1.04 -2.23 -1.70
CA THR A 137 2.18 -1.58 -2.33
C THR A 137 1.95 -1.33 -3.82
N LEU A 138 1.32 -2.28 -4.52
CA LEU A 138 0.88 -2.07 -5.89
C LEU A 138 -0.06 -0.87 -6.01
N LEU A 139 -1.05 -0.78 -5.11
CA LEU A 139 -2.02 0.31 -5.12
C LEU A 139 -1.34 1.64 -4.82
N ILE A 140 -0.50 1.72 -3.79
CA ILE A 140 0.20 2.95 -3.41
C ILE A 140 1.11 3.41 -4.56
N MET A 141 2.01 2.54 -5.04
CA MET A 141 2.97 2.89 -6.09
C MET A 141 2.27 3.21 -7.41
N GLY A 142 1.33 2.36 -7.82
CA GLY A 142 0.58 2.54 -9.06
C GLY A 142 -0.29 3.79 -9.04
N PHE A 143 -0.97 4.07 -7.93
CA PHE A 143 -1.81 5.26 -7.81
C PHE A 143 -0.99 6.55 -7.88
N TRP A 144 0.13 6.63 -7.14
CA TRP A 144 0.96 7.82 -7.15
C TRP A 144 1.67 8.03 -8.51
N PHE A 145 2.04 6.97 -9.19
CA PHE A 145 2.52 7.05 -10.59
C PHE A 145 1.47 7.67 -11.51
N LEU A 146 0.26 7.13 -11.51
CA LEU A 146 -0.83 7.63 -12.35
C LEU A 146 -1.15 9.09 -12.00
N PHE A 147 -1.10 9.44 -10.71
CA PHE A 147 -1.29 10.82 -10.25
C PHE A 147 -0.19 11.77 -10.73
N ASN A 148 1.06 11.32 -10.83
CA ASN A 148 2.14 12.11 -11.40
C ASN A 148 1.94 12.30 -12.92
N VAL A 149 1.58 11.23 -13.64
CA VAL A 149 1.23 11.31 -15.07
C VAL A 149 0.08 12.32 -15.30
N ILE A 150 -0.95 12.31 -14.45
CA ILE A 150 -2.07 13.28 -14.51
C ILE A 150 -1.60 14.73 -14.37
N LYS A 151 -0.53 14.99 -13.59
CA LYS A 151 -0.02 16.35 -13.37
C LYS A 151 0.88 16.84 -14.49
N GLU A 152 1.66 15.94 -15.08
CA GLU A 152 2.76 16.27 -15.98
C GLU A 152 2.36 16.19 -17.45
N GLU A 153 1.44 15.29 -17.78
CA GLU A 153 1.04 15.00 -19.16
C GLU A 153 -0.29 15.64 -19.53
N ILE A 154 -0.45 15.95 -20.82
CA ILE A 154 -1.70 16.44 -21.42
C ILE A 154 -2.05 15.53 -22.61
N GLY A 155 -3.35 15.34 -22.88
CA GLY A 155 -3.82 14.54 -24.03
C GLY A 155 -4.17 13.10 -23.67
N VAL A 156 -3.89 12.13 -24.56
CA VAL A 156 -4.29 10.72 -24.36
C VAL A 156 -3.71 10.10 -23.07
N PRO A 157 -2.42 10.30 -22.71
CA PRO A 157 -1.87 9.77 -21.46
C PRO A 157 -2.59 10.27 -20.21
N TYR A 158 -3.02 11.53 -20.20
CA TYR A 158 -3.79 12.13 -19.11
C TYR A 158 -5.13 11.41 -18.88
N TYR A 159 -5.89 11.15 -19.95
CA TYR A 159 -7.17 10.44 -19.85
C TYR A 159 -6.99 8.99 -19.39
N LEU A 160 -6.00 8.29 -19.95
CA LEU A 160 -5.68 6.92 -19.54
C LEU A 160 -5.25 6.87 -18.06
N ALA A 161 -4.49 7.84 -17.60
CA ALA A 161 -4.05 7.91 -16.21
C ALA A 161 -5.22 8.17 -15.25
N TRP A 162 -6.18 9.02 -15.61
CA TRP A 162 -7.42 9.20 -14.84
C TRP A 162 -8.26 7.93 -14.76
N VAL A 163 -8.48 7.28 -15.90
CA VAL A 163 -9.22 6.01 -15.95
C VAL A 163 -8.51 4.96 -15.09
N GLY A 164 -7.19 4.86 -15.21
CA GLY A 164 -6.37 3.98 -14.39
C GLY A 164 -6.48 4.30 -12.90
N ALA A 165 -6.39 5.56 -12.49
CA ALA A 165 -6.43 5.97 -11.09
C ALA A 165 -7.77 5.66 -10.43
N VAL A 166 -8.85 5.69 -11.20
CA VAL A 166 -10.19 5.26 -10.75
C VAL A 166 -10.30 3.74 -10.71
N ILE A 167 -9.89 3.03 -11.77
CA ILE A 167 -10.05 1.57 -11.86
C ILE A 167 -9.15 0.82 -10.88
N LEU A 168 -7.91 1.28 -10.67
CA LEU A 168 -6.90 0.61 -9.85
C LEU A 168 -7.39 0.23 -8.45
N PRO A 169 -7.99 1.13 -7.64
CA PRO A 169 -8.52 0.77 -6.32
C PRO A 169 -9.63 -0.28 -6.41
N PHE A 170 -10.62 -0.12 -7.29
CA PHE A 170 -11.71 -1.11 -7.45
C PHE A 170 -11.18 -2.47 -7.91
N GLY A 171 -10.23 -2.47 -8.84
CA GLY A 171 -9.53 -3.67 -9.29
C GLY A 171 -8.80 -4.37 -8.16
N ALA A 172 -8.10 -3.63 -7.30
CA ALA A 172 -7.39 -4.20 -6.15
C ALA A 172 -8.35 -4.85 -5.14
N SER A 173 -9.50 -4.23 -4.87
CA SER A 173 -10.56 -4.84 -4.05
C SER A 173 -11.14 -6.10 -4.71
N PHE A 174 -11.30 -6.09 -6.03
CA PHE A 174 -11.80 -7.25 -6.77
C PHE A 174 -10.80 -8.41 -6.78
N VAL A 175 -9.48 -8.14 -6.87
CA VAL A 175 -8.43 -9.16 -6.71
C VAL A 175 -8.52 -9.81 -5.34
N PHE A 176 -8.62 -9.00 -4.29
CA PHE A 176 -8.78 -9.51 -2.92
C PHE A 176 -10.03 -10.39 -2.80
N TRP A 177 -11.16 -9.91 -3.32
CA TRP A 177 -12.41 -10.66 -3.34
C TRP A 177 -12.25 -12.00 -4.09
N ALA A 178 -11.61 -12.01 -5.25
CA ALA A 178 -11.40 -13.21 -6.05
C ALA A 178 -10.53 -14.24 -5.31
N TRP A 179 -9.46 -13.80 -4.66
CA TRP A 179 -8.64 -14.66 -3.80
C TRP A 179 -9.44 -15.22 -2.63
N TYR A 180 -10.24 -14.40 -1.95
CA TYR A 180 -11.08 -14.83 -0.84
C TYR A 180 -12.15 -15.86 -1.28
N GLN A 181 -12.71 -15.72 -2.48
CA GLN A 181 -13.68 -16.67 -3.06
C GLN A 181 -13.02 -17.94 -3.64
N ASN A 182 -11.74 -18.20 -3.35
CA ASN A 182 -10.95 -19.30 -3.91
C ASN A 182 -10.80 -19.26 -5.45
N GLN A 183 -11.07 -18.13 -6.10
CA GLN A 183 -10.82 -17.92 -7.53
C GLN A 183 -9.41 -17.39 -7.77
N PHE A 184 -8.41 -18.15 -7.32
CA PHE A 184 -7.02 -17.75 -7.31
C PHE A 184 -6.49 -17.33 -8.69
N TRP A 185 -6.82 -18.08 -9.74
CA TRP A 185 -6.35 -17.75 -11.09
C TRP A 185 -6.87 -16.42 -11.60
N LEU A 186 -8.16 -16.14 -11.39
CA LEU A 186 -8.76 -14.86 -11.76
C LEU A 186 -8.10 -13.71 -11.00
N GLY A 187 -7.96 -13.85 -9.68
CA GLY A 187 -7.31 -12.85 -8.85
C GLY A 187 -5.86 -12.59 -9.26
N THR A 188 -5.08 -13.64 -9.56
CA THR A 188 -3.68 -13.51 -9.96
C THR A 188 -3.53 -12.86 -11.34
N VAL A 189 -4.36 -13.22 -12.33
CA VAL A 189 -4.32 -12.58 -13.65
C VAL A 189 -4.63 -11.08 -13.53
N LEU A 190 -5.68 -10.74 -12.77
CA LEU A 190 -6.04 -9.34 -12.53
C LEU A 190 -4.95 -8.60 -11.74
N PHE A 191 -4.33 -9.23 -10.75
CA PHE A 191 -3.20 -8.68 -10.01
C PHE A 191 -2.06 -8.28 -10.96
N VAL A 192 -1.67 -9.18 -11.87
CA VAL A 192 -0.59 -8.90 -12.84
C VAL A 192 -0.93 -7.72 -13.75
N VAL A 193 -2.18 -7.63 -14.22
CA VAL A 193 -2.64 -6.50 -15.04
C VAL A 193 -2.60 -5.19 -14.25
N LEU A 194 -3.08 -5.20 -13.01
CA LEU A 194 -3.08 -4.02 -12.14
C LEU A 194 -1.68 -3.65 -11.64
N ALA A 195 -0.70 -4.55 -11.70
CA ALA A 195 0.67 -4.28 -11.30
C ALA A 195 1.44 -3.41 -12.29
N VAL A 196 0.95 -3.28 -13.54
CA VAL A 196 1.64 -2.56 -14.62
C VAL A 196 2.03 -1.13 -14.22
N PRO A 197 1.14 -0.27 -13.67
CA PRO A 197 1.51 1.09 -13.28
C PRO A 197 2.60 1.14 -12.20
N ALA A 198 2.55 0.22 -11.22
CA ALA A 198 3.56 0.14 -10.18
C ALA A 198 4.92 -0.31 -10.73
N VAL A 199 4.94 -1.27 -11.65
CA VAL A 199 6.16 -1.74 -12.33
C VAL A 199 6.76 -0.62 -13.19
N LEU A 200 5.93 0.12 -13.93
CA LEU A 200 6.39 1.26 -14.73
C LEU A 200 7.03 2.33 -13.85
N HIS A 201 6.45 2.61 -12.68
CA HIS A 201 7.04 3.53 -11.71
C HIS A 201 8.41 3.07 -11.23
N LEU A 202 8.55 1.79 -10.87
CA LEU A 202 9.84 1.20 -10.47
C LEU A 202 10.89 1.29 -11.58
N VAL A 203 10.49 1.06 -12.84
CA VAL A 203 11.38 1.18 -14.00
C VAL A 203 11.84 2.63 -14.19
N GLN A 204 10.95 3.61 -13.97
CA GLN A 204 11.32 5.03 -14.05
C GLN A 204 12.33 5.41 -12.97
N LEU A 205 12.10 5.00 -11.72
CA LEU A 205 13.03 5.21 -10.61
C LEU A 205 14.40 4.58 -10.88
N TRP A 206 14.43 3.41 -11.52
CA TRP A 206 15.69 2.73 -11.86
C TRP A 206 16.46 3.43 -12.99
N LYS A 207 15.76 3.99 -13.98
CA LYS A 207 16.39 4.71 -15.12
C LYS A 207 16.91 6.09 -14.74
N HIS A 208 16.26 6.75 -13.78
CA HIS A 208 16.65 8.05 -13.28
C HIS A 208 16.93 7.95 -11.77
N PRO A 209 18.04 7.28 -11.38
CA PRO A 209 18.40 7.20 -9.98
C PRO A 209 18.58 8.62 -9.44
N ILE A 210 17.98 8.88 -8.28
CA ILE A 210 18.09 10.15 -7.58
C ILE A 210 19.58 10.42 -7.40
N PRO A 211 20.11 11.57 -7.86
CA PRO A 211 21.53 11.85 -7.68
C PRO A 211 21.84 11.79 -6.18
N GLU A 212 22.77 10.90 -5.80
CA GLU A 212 23.29 10.83 -4.43
C GLU A 212 23.80 12.22 -4.08
N GLN A 213 23.05 12.95 -3.25
CA GLN A 213 23.50 14.23 -2.74
C GLN A 213 24.60 13.94 -1.71
N ALA A 214 25.84 14.03 -2.18
CA ALA A 214 27.07 13.97 -1.40
C ALA A 214 27.16 15.10 -0.36
#